data_AF-A0A7I8K295-F1
#
_entry.id   AF-A0A7I8K295-F1
#
_cell.length_a   1.000
_cell.length_b   1.000
_cell.length_c   1.000
_cell.angle_alpha   90.00
_cell.angle_beta   90.00
_cell.angle_gamma   90.00
#
_symmetry.space_group_name_H-M   'P 1'
#
loop_
_entity.id
_entity.type
_entity.pdbx_description
1 polymer ?
#
loop_
_entity_poly.entity_id
_entity_poly.type
_entity_poly.pdbx_seq_one_letter_code
_entity_poly.pdbx_strand_id
1 'polypeptide(L)'
;MEELLKHHLFATHAIAAAGSVTLASSLTHPLDTLKSLLQVGAGYRKQTNLSQVLDRVRSLSGFSGLYSGFGWSTFGRNLAIGARFGTYEILTAFYKDGREDNYVLVSEALSAGFAAGAVEAFVNTPFELFKLREQLSSASYVGKISPGKVAEGTSVISKSLPSYTPDRRAWNYTVGLLSVLPKHSCNLADSLKECPWMLTGSGRLPLASELKSPISVISLEGLGAIWRGLRPGIARDCVFGGVFFSTWQFLHIAMLDWKAVDMSPPPRSIDEIGSVSPLSASLAAGFSGSLAAVASHCFDTAKTRSQCIVIPKYISVERKLLRWEVPGNWLERKTGISPRDRSILFRGIGLRMACSGFASFGIVGGYLLAVKYIL
;
A
#
# COMPACT_ATOMS: atom_id res chain seq x y z
N MET A 1 22.24 35.47 9.17
CA MET A 1 22.59 34.98 7.82
C MET A 1 22.72 33.45 7.81
N GLU A 2 23.37 32.84 8.80
CA GLU A 2 23.53 31.38 8.90
C GLU A 2 22.23 30.57 9.06
N GLU A 3 21.25 31.02 9.86
CA GLU A 3 19.96 30.32 9.97
C GLU A 3 19.17 30.32 8.65
N LEU A 4 19.19 31.44 7.93
CA LEU A 4 18.51 31.57 6.64
C LEU A 4 19.16 30.66 5.58
N LEU A 5 20.48 30.51 5.62
CA LEU A 5 21.23 29.60 4.76
C LEU A 5 20.95 28.13 5.11
N LYS A 6 20.83 27.79 6.41
CA LYS A 6 20.40 26.46 6.87
C LYS A 6 18.98 26.12 6.39
N HIS A 7 18.04 27.07 6.49
CA HIS A 7 16.68 26.89 5.99
C HIS A 7 16.62 26.71 4.48
N HIS A 8 17.41 27.48 3.73
CA HIS A 8 17.49 27.35 2.28
C HIS A 8 18.07 26.00 1.88
N LEU A 9 19.19 25.58 2.49
CA LEU A 9 19.83 24.30 2.20
C LEU A 9 18.88 23.12 2.50
N PHE A 10 18.23 23.13 3.66
CA PHE A 10 17.22 22.13 4.00
C PHE A 10 16.07 22.09 2.99
N ALA A 11 15.57 23.26 2.56
CA ALA A 11 14.53 23.36 1.55
C ALA A 11 14.99 22.79 0.19
N THR A 12 16.23 23.08 -0.24
CA THR A 12 16.79 22.54 -1.48
C THR A 12 16.86 21.01 -1.45
N HIS A 13 17.35 20.43 -0.35
CA HIS A 13 17.38 18.97 -0.18
C HIS A 13 15.98 18.34 -0.16
N ALA A 14 15.02 18.98 0.51
CA ALA A 14 13.64 18.52 0.55
C ALA A 14 12.99 18.53 -0.84
N ILE A 15 13.22 19.58 -1.63
CA ILE A 15 12.73 19.70 -3.01
C ILE A 15 13.39 18.66 -3.92
N ALA A 16 14.70 18.48 -3.82
CA ALA A 16 15.44 17.46 -4.58
C ALA A 16 14.93 16.04 -4.28
N ALA A 17 14.74 15.73 -2.99
CA ALA A 17 14.18 14.45 -2.56
C ALA A 17 12.75 14.25 -3.09
N ALA A 18 11.87 15.25 -2.93
CA ALA A 18 10.49 15.15 -3.39
C ALA A 18 10.37 15.03 -4.92
N GLY A 19 11.21 15.76 -5.66
CA GLY A 19 11.31 15.67 -7.10
C GLY A 19 11.75 14.28 -7.56
N SER A 20 12.76 13.72 -6.90
CA SER A 20 13.25 12.36 -7.19
C SER A 20 12.20 11.29 -6.89
N VAL A 21 11.48 11.39 -5.76
CA VAL A 21 10.37 10.49 -5.41
C VAL A 21 9.25 10.56 -6.44
N THR A 22 8.91 11.75 -6.90
CA THR A 22 7.85 11.97 -7.90
C THR A 22 8.24 11.39 -9.25
N LEU A 23 9.48 11.62 -9.69
CA LEU A 23 10.01 11.07 -10.93
C LEU A 23 10.04 9.53 -10.89
N ALA A 24 10.62 8.94 -9.84
CA ALA A 24 10.65 7.49 -9.67
C ALA A 24 9.23 6.89 -9.60
N SER A 25 8.30 7.58 -8.93
CA SER A 25 6.90 7.16 -8.88
C SER A 25 6.24 7.20 -10.25
N SER A 26 6.46 8.24 -11.07
CA SER A 26 5.90 8.31 -12.43
C SER A 26 6.33 7.14 -13.31
N LEU A 27 7.60 6.76 -13.26
CA LEU A 27 8.15 5.64 -14.04
C LEU A 27 7.62 4.28 -13.58
N THR A 28 7.35 4.11 -12.29
CA THR A 28 6.97 2.82 -11.69
C THR A 28 5.46 2.65 -11.49
N HIS A 29 4.67 3.73 -11.59
CA HIS A 29 3.23 3.69 -11.33
C HIS A 29 2.45 2.75 -12.26
N PRO A 30 2.75 2.61 -13.56
CA PRO A 30 2.08 1.62 -14.41
C PRO A 30 2.27 0.18 -13.92
N LEU A 31 3.48 -0.18 -13.46
CA LEU A 31 3.78 -1.50 -12.91
C LEU A 31 3.01 -1.73 -11.60
N ASP A 32 2.95 -0.71 -10.76
CA ASP A 32 2.19 -0.77 -9.50
C ASP A 32 0.68 -0.95 -9.75
N THR A 33 0.10 -0.23 -10.72
CA THR A 33 -1.32 -0.40 -11.10
C THR A 33 -1.60 -1.82 -11.56
N LEU A 34 -0.76 -2.37 -12.45
CA LEU A 34 -0.92 -3.75 -12.92
C LEU A 34 -0.77 -4.78 -11.78
N LYS A 35 0.19 -4.56 -10.88
CA LYS A 35 0.42 -5.40 -9.68
C LYS A 35 -0.80 -5.40 -8.76
N SER A 36 -1.32 -4.22 -8.41
CA SER A 36 -2.50 -4.07 -7.54
C SER A 36 -3.73 -4.74 -8.15
N LEU A 37 -3.98 -4.54 -9.44
CA LEU A 37 -5.09 -5.18 -10.16
C LEU A 37 -4.94 -6.70 -10.25
N LEU A 38 -3.72 -7.20 -10.43
CA LEU A 38 -3.44 -8.64 -10.45
C LEU A 38 -3.67 -9.28 -9.07
N GLN A 39 -3.29 -8.62 -7.98
CA GLN A 39 -3.53 -9.10 -6.61
C GLN A 39 -5.02 -9.15 -6.26
N VAL A 40 -5.81 -8.19 -6.74
CA VAL A 40 -7.25 -8.12 -6.47
C VAL A 40 -8.06 -9.04 -7.39
N GLY A 41 -7.68 -9.16 -8.67
CA GLY A 41 -8.34 -10.02 -9.65
C GLY A 41 -8.16 -11.53 -9.42
N ALA A 42 -7.44 -11.94 -8.37
CA ALA A 42 -7.27 -13.34 -7.99
C ALA A 42 -8.51 -13.84 -7.23
N GLY A 43 -9.47 -14.42 -7.96
CA GLY A 43 -10.61 -15.14 -7.38
C GLY A 43 -10.35 -16.64 -7.26
N TYR A 44 -11.07 -17.32 -6.35
CA TYR A 44 -10.92 -18.76 -6.07
C TYR A 44 -11.15 -19.66 -7.31
N ARG A 45 -11.97 -19.22 -8.29
CA ARG A 45 -12.36 -20.04 -9.46
C ARG A 45 -11.66 -19.67 -10.77
N LYS A 46 -11.10 -18.47 -10.93
CA LYS A 46 -10.48 -18.04 -12.20
C LYS A 46 -9.36 -17.04 -11.92
N GLN A 47 -8.15 -17.43 -12.29
CA GLN A 47 -6.97 -16.57 -12.20
C GLN A 47 -6.91 -15.66 -13.44
N THR A 48 -6.81 -14.34 -13.22
CA THR A 48 -6.65 -13.33 -14.28
C THR A 48 -5.18 -13.19 -14.70
N ASN A 49 -4.83 -13.48 -15.94
CA ASN A 49 -3.44 -13.30 -16.39
C ASN A 49 -3.08 -11.80 -16.49
N LEU A 50 -1.79 -11.47 -16.46
CA LEU A 50 -1.31 -10.08 -16.57
C LEU A 50 -1.78 -9.42 -17.88
N SER A 51 -1.75 -10.16 -18.99
CA SER A 51 -2.28 -9.70 -20.29
C SER A 51 -3.76 -9.35 -20.20
N GLN A 52 -4.57 -10.22 -19.59
CA GLN A 52 -6.01 -9.97 -19.42
C GLN A 52 -6.29 -8.73 -18.56
N VAL A 53 -5.46 -8.47 -17.54
CA VAL A 53 -5.57 -7.26 -16.71
C VAL A 53 -5.22 -6.02 -17.54
N LEU A 54 -4.12 -6.06 -18.29
CA LEU A 54 -3.69 -4.96 -19.15
C LEU A 54 -4.72 -4.66 -20.25
N ASP A 55 -5.23 -5.68 -20.93
CA ASP A 55 -6.25 -5.56 -21.97
C ASP A 55 -7.55 -4.97 -21.41
N ARG A 56 -7.92 -5.35 -20.18
CA ARG A 56 -9.08 -4.79 -19.49
C ARG A 56 -8.90 -3.30 -19.15
N VAL A 57 -7.75 -2.89 -18.63
CA VAL A 57 -7.48 -1.47 -18.36
C VAL A 57 -7.47 -0.67 -19.67
N ARG A 58 -6.81 -1.20 -20.70
CA ARG A 58 -6.69 -0.55 -22.01
C ARG A 58 -8.04 -0.40 -22.70
N SER A 59 -8.90 -1.42 -22.65
CA SER A 59 -10.22 -1.39 -23.28
C SER A 59 -11.22 -0.49 -22.54
N LEU A 60 -11.12 -0.36 -21.21
CA LEU A 60 -12.08 0.42 -20.42
C LEU A 60 -11.66 1.89 -20.23
N SER A 61 -10.39 2.14 -19.91
CA SER A 61 -9.88 3.46 -19.51
C SER A 61 -8.76 3.97 -20.41
N GLY A 62 -8.36 3.21 -21.43
CA GLY A 62 -7.19 3.52 -22.25
C GLY A 62 -5.88 3.43 -21.47
N PHE A 63 -4.79 3.90 -22.08
CA PHE A 63 -3.47 3.95 -21.44
C PHE A 63 -3.40 4.87 -20.22
N SER A 64 -4.25 5.91 -20.18
CA SER A 64 -4.42 6.79 -19.01
C SER A 64 -4.85 6.02 -17.75
N GLY A 65 -5.60 4.91 -17.91
CA GLY A 65 -6.03 4.06 -16.80
C GLY A 65 -4.89 3.46 -15.97
N LEU A 66 -3.68 3.32 -16.55
CA LEU A 66 -2.49 2.86 -15.84
C LEU A 66 -1.97 3.89 -14.83
N TYR A 67 -2.30 5.17 -15.02
CA TYR A 67 -1.95 6.29 -14.13
C TYR A 67 -3.07 6.70 -13.17
N SER A 68 -4.14 5.91 -13.08
CA SER A 68 -5.22 6.15 -12.11
C SER A 68 -4.67 6.09 -10.67
N GLY A 69 -5.09 7.01 -9.81
CA GLY A 69 -4.55 7.13 -8.46
C GLY A 69 -3.17 7.77 -8.33
N PHE A 70 -2.56 8.28 -9.42
CA PHE A 70 -1.19 8.83 -9.37
C PHE A 70 -1.04 10.01 -8.40
N GLY A 71 -2.03 10.92 -8.32
CA GLY A 71 -1.99 12.05 -7.38
C GLY A 71 -1.91 11.61 -5.92
N TRP A 72 -2.81 10.72 -5.51
CA TRP A 72 -2.80 10.12 -4.16
C TRP A 72 -1.51 9.33 -3.90
N SER A 73 -1.04 8.59 -4.90
CA SER A 73 0.20 7.82 -4.85
C SER A 73 1.40 8.70 -4.55
N THR A 74 1.61 9.75 -5.35
CA THR A 74 2.77 10.65 -5.23
C THR A 74 2.71 11.45 -3.93
N PHE A 75 1.56 12.01 -3.58
CA PHE A 75 1.43 12.79 -2.35
C PHE A 75 1.66 11.92 -1.10
N GLY A 76 1.01 10.75 -1.04
CA GLY A 76 1.21 9.80 0.05
C GLY A 76 2.65 9.29 0.14
N ARG A 77 3.27 8.96 -1.01
CA ARG A 77 4.65 8.46 -1.06
C ARG A 77 5.66 9.49 -0.55
N ASN A 78 5.51 10.77 -0.91
CA ASN A 78 6.40 11.83 -0.42
C ASN A 78 6.36 11.93 1.11
N LEU A 79 5.16 11.97 1.70
CA LEU A 79 5.00 12.01 3.16
C LEU A 79 5.54 10.74 3.84
N ALA A 80 5.24 9.58 3.25
CA ALA A 80 5.65 8.27 3.76
C ALA A 80 7.18 8.11 3.77
N ILE A 81 7.84 8.44 2.66
CA ILE A 81 9.30 8.37 2.52
C ILE A 81 9.97 9.38 3.47
N GLY A 82 9.43 10.60 3.57
CA GLY A 82 9.93 11.59 4.53
C GLY A 82 9.83 11.08 5.96
N ALA A 83 8.69 10.51 6.35
CA ALA A 83 8.51 9.91 7.68
C ALA A 83 9.46 8.72 7.93
N ARG A 84 9.66 7.87 6.92
CA ARG A 84 10.59 6.72 7.00
C ARG A 84 12.02 7.19 7.23
N PHE A 85 12.57 8.04 6.35
CA PHE A 85 13.94 8.51 6.48
C PHE A 85 14.13 9.38 7.72
N GLY A 86 13.17 10.25 8.05
CA GLY A 86 13.24 11.04 9.29
C GLY A 86 13.31 10.17 10.55
N THR A 87 12.46 9.14 10.64
CA THR A 87 12.50 8.19 11.76
C THR A 87 13.81 7.40 11.80
N TYR A 88 14.29 6.96 10.63
CA TYR A 88 15.55 6.22 10.51
C TYR A 88 16.76 7.05 10.95
N GLU A 89 16.86 8.29 10.50
CA GLU A 89 17.96 9.20 10.88
C GLU A 89 17.93 9.52 12.37
N ILE A 90 16.76 9.78 12.97
CA ILE A 90 16.64 10.01 14.42
C ILE A 90 17.13 8.78 15.20
N LEU A 91 16.68 7.58 14.85
CA LEU A 91 17.06 6.36 15.57
C LEU A 91 18.53 6.01 15.40
N THR A 92 19.08 6.15 14.19
CA THR A 92 20.50 5.89 13.96
C THR A 92 21.40 6.96 14.58
N ALA A 93 20.95 8.22 14.69
CA ALA A 93 21.65 9.24 15.46
C ALA A 93 21.77 8.84 16.94
N PHE A 94 20.69 8.31 17.55
CA PHE A 94 20.76 7.78 18.91
C PHE A 94 21.70 6.59 19.06
N TYR A 95 21.79 5.70 18.06
CA TYR A 95 22.71 4.56 18.12
C TYR A 95 24.17 4.95 17.95
N LYS A 96 24.45 6.02 17.21
CA LYS A 96 25.80 6.58 17.03
C LYS A 96 26.27 7.39 18.23
N ASP A 97 25.33 7.91 19.03
CA ASP A 97 25.65 8.78 20.16
C ASP A 97 26.60 8.09 21.14
N GLY A 98 27.75 8.71 21.40
CA GLY A 98 28.81 8.16 22.25
C GLY A 98 29.76 7.14 21.61
N ARG A 99 29.70 6.89 20.28
CA ARG A 99 30.66 6.04 19.56
C ARG A 99 31.75 6.86 18.88
N GLU A 100 33.00 6.39 18.95
CA GLU A 100 34.14 7.06 18.31
C GLU A 100 34.06 7.01 16.77
N ASP A 101 33.52 5.93 16.19
CA ASP A 101 33.58 5.68 14.74
C ASP A 101 32.29 6.03 13.95
N ASN A 102 31.30 6.70 14.57
CA ASN A 102 30.01 7.12 13.95
C ASN A 102 29.26 6.05 13.12
N TYR A 103 29.56 4.77 13.35
CA TYR A 103 29.08 3.66 12.52
C TYR A 103 27.75 3.10 13.02
N VAL A 104 26.93 2.63 12.07
CA VAL A 104 25.66 1.94 12.33
C VAL A 104 25.83 0.46 12.03
N LEU A 105 25.54 -0.40 13.00
CA LEU A 105 25.55 -1.84 12.77
C LEU A 105 24.38 -2.26 11.88
N VAL A 106 24.54 -3.37 11.15
CA VAL A 106 23.46 -3.91 10.30
C VAL A 106 22.21 -4.28 11.13
N SER A 107 22.39 -4.77 12.36
CA SER A 107 21.30 -5.06 13.30
C SER A 107 20.57 -3.79 13.77
N GLU A 108 21.28 -2.68 13.89
CA GLU A 108 20.71 -1.38 14.26
C GLU A 108 19.94 -0.78 13.11
N ALA A 109 20.51 -0.81 11.91
CA ALA A 109 19.82 -0.44 10.67
C ALA A 109 18.55 -1.28 10.45
N LEU A 110 18.60 -2.58 10.77
CA LEU A 110 17.44 -3.47 10.76
C LEU A 110 16.36 -2.98 11.74
N SER A 111 16.73 -2.71 13.00
CA SER A 111 15.79 -2.25 14.03
C SER A 111 15.18 -0.88 13.74
N ALA A 112 16.00 0.08 13.29
CA ALA A 112 15.57 1.40 12.86
C ALA A 112 14.66 1.31 11.64
N GLY A 113 14.97 0.40 10.71
CA GLY A 113 14.13 0.12 9.55
C GLY A 113 12.76 -0.45 9.90
N PHE A 114 12.68 -1.35 10.89
CA PHE A 114 11.39 -1.83 11.40
C PHE A 114 10.54 -0.68 11.98
N ALA A 115 11.13 0.16 12.83
CA ALA A 115 10.43 1.28 13.44
C ALA A 115 9.99 2.33 12.40
N ALA A 116 10.89 2.71 11.48
CA ALA A 116 10.60 3.62 10.39
C ALA A 116 9.46 3.11 9.49
N GLY A 117 9.43 1.80 9.21
CA GLY A 117 8.35 1.15 8.47
C GLY A 117 7.00 1.22 9.18
N ALA A 118 6.96 1.10 10.51
CA ALA A 118 5.72 1.26 11.28
C ALA A 118 5.12 2.67 11.16
N VAL A 119 5.98 3.69 11.28
CA VAL A 119 5.57 5.10 11.15
C VAL A 119 5.09 5.38 9.72
N GLU A 120 5.82 4.89 8.72
CA GLU A 120 5.44 5.00 7.32
C GLU A 120 4.05 4.40 7.05
N ALA A 121 3.77 3.20 7.57
CA ALA A 121 2.48 2.55 7.39
C ALA A 121 1.33 3.43 7.87
N PHE A 122 1.50 4.07 9.03
CA PHE A 122 0.48 4.94 9.61
C PHE A 122 0.18 6.16 8.74
N VAL A 123 1.23 6.79 8.21
CA VAL A 123 1.14 7.98 7.34
C VAL A 123 0.55 7.62 5.98
N ASN A 124 0.96 6.49 5.39
CA ASN A 124 0.67 6.16 3.99
C ASN A 124 -0.67 5.45 3.79
N THR A 125 -1.18 4.73 4.80
CA THR A 125 -2.41 3.92 4.67
C THR A 125 -3.62 4.67 4.09
N PRO A 126 -3.97 5.92 4.51
CA PRO A 126 -5.10 6.64 3.91
C PRO A 126 -4.91 6.91 2.41
N PHE A 127 -3.69 7.29 1.99
CA PHE A 127 -3.40 7.60 0.59
C PHE A 127 -3.40 6.34 -0.29
N GLU A 128 -2.85 5.23 0.22
CA GLU A 128 -2.89 3.95 -0.48
C GLU A 128 -4.32 3.43 -0.68
N LEU A 129 -5.21 3.64 0.29
CA LEU A 129 -6.61 3.28 0.15
C LEU A 129 -7.26 3.99 -1.04
N PHE A 130 -7.12 5.31 -1.14
CA PHE A 130 -7.72 6.09 -2.23
C PHE A 130 -7.08 5.78 -3.58
N LYS A 131 -5.75 5.68 -3.62
CA LYS A 131 -5.00 5.22 -4.80
C LYS A 131 -5.55 3.89 -5.32
N LEU A 132 -5.69 2.90 -4.44
CA LEU A 132 -6.12 1.57 -4.84
C LEU A 132 -7.56 1.57 -5.38
N ARG A 133 -8.47 2.33 -4.76
CA ARG A 133 -9.86 2.45 -5.22
C ARG A 133 -9.98 3.09 -6.59
N GLU A 134 -9.14 4.08 -6.89
CA GLU A 134 -9.04 4.65 -8.22
C GLU A 134 -8.49 3.65 -9.23
N GLN A 135 -7.40 2.94 -8.91
CA GLN A 135 -6.84 1.87 -9.75
C GLN A 135 -7.90 0.79 -10.07
N LEU A 136 -8.71 0.38 -9.08
CA LEU A 136 -9.78 -0.60 -9.32
C LEU A 136 -10.87 -0.07 -10.25
N SER A 137 -11.16 1.22 -10.19
CA SER A 137 -12.11 1.84 -11.11
C SER A 137 -11.60 1.90 -12.53
N SER A 138 -10.28 1.97 -12.77
CA SER A 138 -9.77 1.98 -14.14
C SER A 138 -9.92 0.62 -14.84
N ALA A 139 -10.03 -0.45 -14.06
CA ALA A 139 -10.24 -1.82 -14.53
C ALA A 139 -11.69 -2.32 -14.39
N SER A 140 -12.61 -1.53 -13.85
CA SER A 140 -14.00 -1.92 -13.61
C SER A 140 -14.97 -1.03 -14.37
N TYR A 141 -15.96 -1.62 -15.03
CA TYR A 141 -17.03 -0.86 -15.69
C TYR A 141 -17.94 -0.26 -14.61
N VAL A 142 -17.81 1.05 -14.37
CA VAL A 142 -18.80 1.81 -13.60
C VAL A 142 -19.89 2.20 -14.60
N GLY A 143 -21.04 1.51 -14.55
CA GLY A 143 -22.20 1.93 -15.32
C GLY A 143 -22.57 3.35 -14.91
N LYS A 144 -22.59 4.29 -15.86
CA LYS A 144 -23.20 5.61 -15.64
C LYS A 144 -24.65 5.37 -15.19
N ILE A 145 -24.94 5.60 -13.92
CA ILE A 145 -26.33 5.70 -13.46
C ILE A 145 -26.86 6.99 -14.07
N SER A 146 -27.64 6.88 -15.15
CA SER A 146 -28.45 7.98 -15.64
C SER A 146 -29.49 8.30 -14.54
N PRO A 147 -29.76 9.58 -14.21
CA PRO A 147 -30.77 9.94 -13.23
C PRO A 147 -32.14 9.51 -13.75
N GLY A 148 -32.58 8.31 -13.38
CA GLY A 148 -33.92 7.81 -13.65
C GLY A 148 -34.93 8.58 -12.81
N LYS A 149 -35.98 9.10 -13.46
CA LYS A 149 -37.09 9.83 -12.84
C LYS A 149 -37.59 9.10 -11.59
N VAL A 150 -37.47 9.76 -10.44
CA VAL A 150 -38.11 9.33 -9.19
C VAL A 150 -39.61 9.52 -9.39
N ALA A 151 -40.37 8.42 -9.38
CA ALA A 151 -41.82 8.47 -9.38
C ALA A 151 -42.29 9.00 -8.02
N GLU A 152 -43.09 10.07 -8.06
CA GLU A 152 -43.80 10.66 -6.94
C GLU A 152 -44.82 9.66 -6.36
N GLY A 153 -44.88 9.57 -5.03
CA GLY A 153 -46.01 8.94 -4.33
C GLY A 153 -45.62 7.90 -3.29
N THR A 154 -45.13 8.35 -2.12
CA THR A 154 -45.44 7.73 -0.82
C THR A 154 -44.92 8.65 0.29
N SER A 155 -45.72 9.67 0.60
CA SER A 155 -45.52 10.48 1.79
C SER A 155 -45.93 9.69 3.03
N VAL A 156 -45.27 9.97 4.15
CA VAL A 156 -45.57 9.56 5.54
C VAL A 156 -44.76 8.38 6.12
N ILE A 157 -44.22 7.43 5.34
CA ILE A 157 -43.26 6.40 5.89
C ILE A 157 -41.79 6.85 5.76
N SER A 158 -41.50 7.88 4.95
CA SER A 158 -40.15 8.38 4.65
C SER A 158 -39.47 9.18 5.78
N LYS A 159 -40.14 9.38 6.93
CA LYS A 159 -39.60 10.19 8.03
C LYS A 159 -38.87 9.41 9.13
N SER A 160 -38.91 8.07 9.12
CA SER A 160 -38.31 7.28 10.21
C SER A 160 -37.19 6.32 9.80
N LEU A 161 -36.98 6.03 8.52
CA LEU A 161 -35.85 5.25 8.00
C LEU A 161 -35.46 5.79 6.60
N PRO A 162 -34.29 6.44 6.43
CA PRO A 162 -33.86 6.89 5.12
C PRO A 162 -33.46 5.66 4.29
N SER A 163 -34.31 5.30 3.33
CA SER A 163 -34.08 4.33 2.26
C SER A 163 -34.06 2.85 2.67
N TYR A 164 -35.23 2.29 2.98
CA TYR A 164 -35.47 0.85 2.82
C TYR A 164 -36.80 0.61 2.10
N THR A 165 -36.73 0.47 0.78
CA THR A 165 -37.78 -0.17 -0.02
C THR A 165 -37.23 -1.53 -0.47
N PRO A 166 -37.86 -2.66 -0.12
CA PRO A 166 -37.38 -3.97 -0.54
C PRO A 166 -37.58 -4.12 -2.07
N ASP A 167 -36.48 -4.10 -2.82
CA ASP A 167 -36.49 -4.35 -4.26
C ASP A 167 -36.72 -5.85 -4.52
N ARG A 168 -37.84 -6.20 -5.15
CA ARG A 168 -38.19 -7.59 -5.51
C ARG A 168 -37.13 -8.25 -6.40
N ARG A 169 -36.35 -7.45 -7.14
CA ARG A 169 -35.20 -7.92 -7.90
C ARG A 169 -34.05 -8.36 -6.99
N ALA A 170 -33.76 -7.61 -5.94
CA ALA A 170 -32.74 -7.96 -4.95
C ALA A 170 -33.06 -9.27 -4.23
N TRP A 171 -34.35 -9.52 -3.92
CA TRP A 171 -34.79 -10.79 -3.33
C TRP A 171 -34.49 -12.01 -4.21
N ASN A 172 -34.77 -11.93 -5.51
CA ASN A 172 -34.48 -13.02 -6.45
C ASN A 172 -32.96 -13.27 -6.60
N TYR A 173 -32.12 -12.23 -6.48
CA TYR A 173 -30.66 -12.38 -6.46
C TYR A 173 -30.15 -13.01 -5.15
N THR A 174 -30.75 -12.67 -4.00
CA THR A 174 -30.41 -13.29 -2.72
C THR A 174 -30.74 -14.79 -2.73
N VAL A 175 -31.88 -15.18 -3.32
CA VAL A 175 -32.23 -16.60 -3.56
C VAL A 175 -31.23 -17.27 -4.50
N GLY A 176 -30.77 -16.57 -5.55
CA GLY A 176 -29.71 -17.04 -6.45
C GLY A 176 -28.36 -17.24 -5.75
N LEU A 177 -27.96 -16.34 -4.84
CA LEU A 177 -26.72 -16.46 -4.05
C LEU A 177 -26.81 -17.58 -3.00
N LEU A 178 -27.98 -17.78 -2.39
CA LEU A 178 -28.26 -18.92 -1.52
C LEU A 178 -28.14 -20.25 -2.27
N SER A 179 -28.44 -20.28 -3.57
CA SER A 179 -28.27 -21.48 -4.41
C SER A 179 -26.80 -21.82 -4.73
N VAL A 180 -25.87 -20.89 -4.51
CA VAL A 180 -24.41 -21.08 -4.68
C VAL A 180 -23.77 -21.67 -3.41
N LEU A 181 -24.46 -21.60 -2.27
CA LEU A 181 -24.00 -22.27 -1.05
C LEU A 181 -24.06 -23.79 -1.24
N PRO A 182 -23.04 -24.55 -0.79
CA PRO A 182 -23.08 -26.00 -0.88
C PRO A 182 -24.30 -26.52 -0.12
N LYS A 183 -25.13 -27.34 -0.79
CA LYS A 183 -26.33 -27.98 -0.24
C LYS A 183 -26.09 -28.80 1.04
N HIS A 184 -24.84 -28.97 1.46
CA HIS A 184 -24.41 -29.83 2.57
C HIS A 184 -23.67 -29.08 3.71
N SER A 185 -23.81 -27.76 3.82
CA SER A 185 -23.24 -27.01 4.94
C SER A 185 -24.21 -27.03 6.15
N CYS A 186 -23.90 -27.87 7.15
CA CYS A 186 -24.74 -28.03 8.35
C CYS A 186 -24.92 -26.75 9.19
N ASN A 187 -24.11 -25.70 8.96
CA ASN A 187 -24.25 -24.41 9.64
C ASN A 187 -24.43 -23.27 8.63
N LEU A 188 -25.66 -23.08 8.17
CA LEU A 188 -26.06 -21.92 7.36
C LEU A 188 -25.68 -20.60 8.03
N ALA A 189 -25.73 -20.54 9.36
CA ALA A 189 -25.32 -19.38 10.15
C ALA A 189 -23.83 -19.04 9.95
N ASP A 190 -22.92 -20.01 9.91
CA ASP A 190 -21.48 -19.75 9.70
C ASP A 190 -21.18 -19.35 8.24
N SER A 191 -21.94 -19.87 7.28
CA SER A 191 -21.86 -19.46 5.87
C SER A 191 -22.49 -18.08 5.60
N LEU A 192 -23.51 -17.69 6.36
CA LEU A 192 -24.06 -16.34 6.36
C LEU A 192 -23.10 -15.37 7.04
N LYS A 193 -22.41 -15.82 8.09
CA LYS A 193 -21.32 -15.07 8.71
C LYS A 193 -20.20 -14.79 7.70
N GLU A 194 -19.97 -15.70 6.77
CA GLU A 194 -19.02 -15.55 5.69
C GLU A 194 -19.41 -14.52 4.60
N CYS A 195 -20.68 -14.08 4.59
CA CYS A 195 -21.28 -13.13 3.65
C CYS A 195 -22.13 -12.05 4.36
N PRO A 196 -21.53 -11.19 5.21
CA PRO A 196 -22.25 -10.22 6.05
C PRO A 196 -23.07 -9.16 5.27
N TRP A 197 -22.91 -9.10 3.95
CA TRP A 197 -23.66 -8.21 3.04
C TRP A 197 -25.01 -8.80 2.57
N MET A 198 -25.31 -10.07 2.82
CA MET A 198 -26.59 -10.67 2.44
C MET A 198 -27.79 -10.10 3.22
N LEU A 199 -27.56 -9.55 4.41
CA LEU A 199 -28.59 -8.97 5.28
C LEU A 199 -29.07 -7.57 4.82
N THR A 200 -28.50 -7.03 3.75
CA THR A 200 -28.62 -5.61 3.38
C THR A 200 -29.72 -5.29 2.38
N GLY A 201 -30.41 -6.31 1.86
CA GLY A 201 -31.60 -6.14 1.00
C GLY A 201 -31.39 -5.46 -0.36
N SER A 202 -30.19 -4.97 -0.68
CA SER A 202 -29.88 -4.27 -1.95
C SER A 202 -29.41 -5.20 -3.06
N GLY A 203 -28.94 -6.41 -2.72
CA GLY A 203 -28.45 -7.40 -3.68
C GLY A 203 -27.19 -6.99 -4.46
N ARG A 204 -26.56 -5.84 -4.18
CA ARG A 204 -25.30 -5.40 -4.81
C ARG A 204 -24.30 -4.90 -3.77
N LEU A 205 -23.07 -5.40 -3.87
CA LEU A 205 -21.93 -4.93 -3.08
C LEU A 205 -21.59 -3.50 -3.53
N PRO A 206 -21.49 -2.50 -2.64
CA PRO A 206 -20.83 -1.24 -3.01
C PRO A 206 -19.40 -1.57 -3.39
N LEU A 207 -19.05 -1.41 -4.66
CA LEU A 207 -17.74 -1.78 -5.16
C LEU A 207 -16.71 -0.75 -4.70
N ALA A 208 -15.52 -1.20 -4.32
CA ALA A 208 -14.42 -0.30 -3.96
C ALA A 208 -14.09 0.70 -5.09
N SER A 209 -14.34 0.32 -6.35
CA SER A 209 -14.21 1.18 -7.53
C SER A 209 -15.25 2.31 -7.62
N GLU A 210 -16.39 2.21 -6.93
CA GLU A 210 -17.44 3.23 -6.92
C GLU A 210 -17.16 4.33 -5.88
N LEU A 211 -16.33 4.04 -4.87
CA LEU A 211 -16.03 4.92 -3.74
C LEU A 211 -14.66 5.59 -3.87
N LYS A 212 -14.53 6.53 -4.81
CA LYS A 212 -13.28 7.26 -5.05
C LYS A 212 -13.05 8.42 -4.07
N SER A 213 -14.13 9.10 -3.69
CA SER A 213 -14.05 10.33 -2.88
C SER A 213 -13.84 10.00 -1.40
N PRO A 214 -12.91 10.68 -0.69
CA PRO A 214 -12.77 10.56 0.76
C PRO A 214 -14.07 10.77 1.52
N ILE A 215 -14.90 11.71 1.06
CA ILE A 215 -16.18 12.04 1.69
C ILE A 215 -17.16 10.87 1.57
N SER A 216 -17.21 10.20 0.42
CA SER A 216 -18.11 9.04 0.24
C SER A 216 -17.67 7.82 1.04
N VAL A 217 -16.36 7.64 1.23
CA VAL A 217 -15.82 6.59 2.11
C VAL A 217 -16.17 6.88 3.57
N ILE A 218 -15.96 8.11 4.05
CA ILE A 218 -16.26 8.49 5.43
C ILE A 218 -17.76 8.47 5.71
N SER A 219 -18.59 8.86 4.75
CA SER A 219 -20.05 8.83 4.90
C SER A 219 -20.56 7.39 5.01
N LEU A 220 -20.07 6.48 4.17
CA LEU A 220 -20.52 5.10 4.10
C LEU A 220 -19.90 4.18 5.17
N GLU A 221 -18.59 4.25 5.37
CA GLU A 221 -17.82 3.30 6.19
C GLU A 221 -17.36 3.91 7.52
N GLY A 222 -17.30 5.24 7.62
CA GLY A 222 -16.85 5.98 8.81
C GLY A 222 -15.40 6.41 8.74
N LEU A 223 -14.99 7.24 9.70
CA LEU A 223 -13.65 7.85 9.70
C LEU A 223 -12.54 6.79 9.82
N GLY A 224 -12.73 5.77 10.66
CA GLY A 224 -11.76 4.68 10.83
C GLY A 224 -11.52 3.84 9.56
N ALA A 225 -12.39 3.96 8.55
CA ALA A 225 -12.22 3.25 7.29
C ALA A 225 -11.02 3.75 6.48
N ILE A 226 -10.55 4.98 6.68
CA ILE A 226 -9.38 5.49 5.95
C ILE A 226 -8.08 4.79 6.37
N TRP A 227 -8.05 4.16 7.54
CA TRP A 227 -6.96 3.27 7.98
C TRP A 227 -7.25 1.78 7.70
N ARG A 228 -8.12 1.46 6.74
CA ARG A 228 -8.35 0.08 6.31
C ARG A 228 -7.05 -0.53 5.81
N GLY A 229 -6.72 -1.71 6.31
CA GLY A 229 -5.48 -2.39 5.99
C GLY A 229 -4.26 -1.90 6.78
N LEU A 230 -4.43 -1.10 7.84
CA LEU A 230 -3.31 -0.66 8.67
C LEU A 230 -2.55 -1.83 9.31
N ARG A 231 -3.24 -2.90 9.78
CA ARG A 231 -2.57 -4.08 10.37
C ARG A 231 -1.62 -4.80 9.38
N PRO A 232 -2.09 -5.24 8.20
CA PRO A 232 -1.18 -5.81 7.20
C PRO A 232 -0.22 -4.76 6.65
N GLY A 233 -0.58 -3.47 6.68
CA GLY A 233 0.29 -2.35 6.35
C GLY A 233 1.51 -2.22 7.26
N ILE A 234 1.31 -2.21 8.57
CA ILE A 234 2.40 -2.15 9.54
C ILE A 234 3.30 -3.37 9.36
N ALA A 235 2.74 -4.59 9.26
CA ALA A 235 3.54 -5.79 9.03
C ALA A 235 4.36 -5.70 7.72
N ARG A 236 3.73 -5.24 6.64
CA ARG A 236 4.39 -5.04 5.33
C ARG A 236 5.54 -4.05 5.43
N ASP A 237 5.27 -2.85 5.94
CA ASP A 237 6.21 -1.72 5.90
C ASP A 237 7.33 -1.89 6.94
N CYS A 238 7.06 -2.51 8.09
CA CYS A 238 8.10 -2.93 9.04
C CYS A 238 9.08 -3.90 8.36
N VAL A 239 8.57 -5.00 7.80
CA VAL A 239 9.42 -6.02 7.14
C VAL A 239 10.16 -5.40 5.94
N PHE A 240 9.49 -4.57 5.16
CA PHE A 240 10.12 -3.87 4.05
C PHE A 240 11.24 -2.95 4.55
N GLY A 241 10.99 -2.07 5.52
CA GLY A 241 11.96 -1.12 6.05
C GLY A 241 13.16 -1.83 6.68
N GLY A 242 12.92 -2.83 7.53
CA GLY A 242 13.99 -3.59 8.17
C GLY A 242 14.91 -4.29 7.16
N VAL A 243 14.34 -5.03 6.20
CA VAL A 243 15.13 -5.71 5.15
C VAL A 243 15.83 -4.71 4.24
N PHE A 244 15.15 -3.63 3.86
CA PHE A 244 15.72 -2.57 3.00
C PHE A 244 16.96 -1.95 3.64
N PHE A 245 16.84 -1.43 4.86
CA PHE A 245 17.94 -0.70 5.50
C PHE A 245 19.08 -1.63 5.94
N SER A 246 18.79 -2.85 6.39
CA SER A 246 19.86 -3.81 6.73
C SER A 246 20.64 -4.27 5.50
N THR A 247 19.96 -4.55 4.39
CA THR A 247 20.62 -4.94 3.13
C THR A 247 21.37 -3.75 2.54
N TRP A 248 20.78 -2.55 2.58
CA TRP A 248 21.45 -1.32 2.20
C TRP A 248 22.73 -1.10 3.00
N GLN A 249 22.65 -1.19 4.33
CA GLN A 249 23.77 -0.97 5.23
C GLN A 249 24.89 -1.98 4.97
N PHE A 250 24.53 -3.27 4.80
CA PHE A 250 25.49 -4.31 4.46
C PHE A 250 26.21 -4.04 3.14
N LEU A 251 25.46 -3.71 2.08
CA LEU A 251 26.03 -3.39 0.76
C LEU A 251 26.87 -2.12 0.81
N HIS A 252 26.44 -1.12 1.58
CA HIS A 252 27.16 0.13 1.75
C HIS A 252 28.52 -0.10 2.40
N ILE A 253 28.58 -0.88 3.48
CA ILE A 253 29.83 -1.29 4.13
C ILE A 253 30.72 -2.04 3.15
N ALA A 254 30.18 -3.04 2.44
CA ALA A 254 30.95 -3.80 1.45
C ALA A 254 31.53 -2.92 0.32
N MET A 255 30.78 -1.91 -0.15
CA MET A 255 31.25 -0.96 -1.15
C MET A 255 32.35 -0.03 -0.61
N LEU A 256 32.27 0.37 0.67
CA LEU A 256 33.29 1.18 1.32
C LEU A 256 34.56 0.37 1.57
N ASP A 257 34.45 -0.86 2.05
CA ASP A 257 35.58 -1.77 2.26
C ASP A 257 36.31 -2.02 0.94
N TRP A 258 35.57 -2.24 -0.15
CA TRP A 258 36.16 -2.38 -1.49
C TRP A 258 36.95 -1.14 -1.90
N LYS A 259 36.42 0.06 -1.63
CA LYS A 259 37.09 1.32 -1.94
C LYS A 259 38.32 1.57 -1.05
N ALA A 260 38.29 1.10 0.20
CA ALA A 260 39.40 1.22 1.14
C ALA A 260 40.64 0.42 0.71
N VAL A 261 40.46 -0.69 -0.01
CA VAL A 261 41.56 -1.52 -0.53
C VAL A 261 42.48 -0.73 -1.47
N ASP A 262 41.93 0.21 -2.25
CA ASP A 262 42.68 1.00 -3.22
C ASP A 262 43.37 2.25 -2.61
N MET A 263 43.19 2.51 -1.31
CA MET A 263 43.73 3.71 -0.65
C MET A 263 45.14 3.49 -0.07
N SER A 264 46.03 4.46 -0.28
CA SER A 264 47.36 4.53 0.35
C SER A 264 47.63 5.94 0.89
N PRO A 265 47.80 6.14 2.22
CA PRO A 265 47.78 5.14 3.30
C PRO A 265 46.39 4.55 3.58
N PRO A 266 46.29 3.40 4.29
CA PRO A 266 45.02 2.79 4.64
C PRO A 266 44.19 3.75 5.53
N PRO A 267 42.87 3.82 5.32
CA PRO A 267 42.00 4.72 6.08
C PRO A 267 41.94 4.32 7.55
N ARG A 268 41.99 5.30 8.44
CA ARG A 268 41.90 5.10 9.89
C ARG A 268 40.45 5.07 10.40
N SER A 269 39.53 5.65 9.64
CA SER A 269 38.10 5.68 9.94
C SER A 269 37.26 5.57 8.67
N ILE A 270 35.99 5.18 8.81
CA ILE A 270 35.07 5.02 7.68
C ILE A 270 34.78 6.34 6.97
N ASP A 271 34.90 7.46 7.69
CA ASP A 271 34.66 8.81 7.19
C ASP A 271 35.78 9.26 6.23
N GLU A 272 37.00 8.72 6.34
CA GLU A 272 38.14 9.01 5.45
C GLU A 272 37.99 8.37 4.06
N ILE A 273 37.20 7.30 3.92
CA ILE A 273 36.97 6.59 2.65
C ILE A 273 36.19 7.46 1.65
N GLY A 274 35.42 8.44 2.16
CA GLY A 274 34.58 9.35 1.38
C GLY A 274 33.35 8.68 0.77
N SER A 275 32.52 9.44 0.04
CA SER A 275 31.24 8.96 -0.48
C SER A 275 31.38 7.85 -1.53
N VAL A 276 30.42 6.92 -1.53
CA VAL A 276 30.24 5.91 -2.58
C VAL A 276 29.77 6.56 -3.88
N SER A 277 30.11 5.97 -5.03
CA SER A 277 29.64 6.45 -6.34
C SER A 277 28.11 6.51 -6.41
N PRO A 278 27.50 7.56 -6.97
CA PRO A 278 26.05 7.67 -7.08
C PRO A 278 25.38 6.49 -7.78
N LEU A 279 26.05 5.91 -8.79
CA LEU A 279 25.53 4.76 -9.52
C LEU A 279 25.53 3.50 -8.66
N SER A 280 26.61 3.20 -7.95
CA SER A 280 26.69 2.00 -7.10
C SER A 280 25.75 2.11 -5.90
N ALA A 281 25.62 3.31 -5.31
CA ALA A 281 24.59 3.61 -4.34
C ALA A 281 23.19 3.34 -4.92
N SER A 282 22.87 3.84 -6.12
CA SER A 282 21.56 3.60 -6.75
C SER A 282 21.28 2.10 -7.00
N LEU A 283 22.29 1.36 -7.47
CA LEU A 283 22.18 -0.09 -7.70
C LEU A 283 21.95 -0.85 -6.39
N ALA A 284 22.69 -0.51 -5.33
CA ALA A 284 22.48 -1.08 -4.00
C ALA A 284 21.06 -0.79 -3.48
N ALA A 285 20.50 0.40 -3.78
CA ALA A 285 19.15 0.79 -3.39
C ALA A 285 18.12 -0.06 -4.13
N GLY A 286 18.31 -0.23 -5.43
CA GLY A 286 17.43 -1.05 -6.26
C GLY A 286 17.44 -2.51 -5.84
N PHE A 287 18.60 -3.06 -5.52
CA PHE A 287 18.72 -4.43 -5.02
C PHE A 287 18.05 -4.59 -3.64
N SER A 288 18.35 -3.69 -2.70
CA SER A 288 17.76 -3.69 -1.36
C SER A 288 16.23 -3.55 -1.41
N GLY A 289 15.72 -2.67 -2.29
CA GLY A 289 14.28 -2.49 -2.53
C GLY A 289 13.60 -3.72 -3.12
N SER A 290 14.29 -4.43 -4.00
CA SER A 290 13.81 -5.69 -4.59
C SER A 290 13.72 -6.80 -3.53
N LEU A 291 14.76 -6.97 -2.71
CA LEU A 291 14.80 -7.98 -1.65
C LEU A 291 13.75 -7.71 -0.56
N ALA A 292 13.62 -6.45 -0.14
CA ALA A 292 12.59 -6.01 0.79
C ALA A 292 11.17 -6.24 0.27
N ALA A 293 10.95 -6.06 -1.04
CA ALA A 293 9.68 -6.32 -1.70
C ALA A 293 9.35 -7.82 -1.79
N VAL A 294 10.35 -8.69 -1.89
CA VAL A 294 10.13 -10.14 -1.81
C VAL A 294 9.75 -10.53 -0.39
N ALA A 295 10.52 -10.08 0.61
CA ALA A 295 10.33 -10.45 2.02
C ALA A 295 8.95 -10.03 2.58
N SER A 296 8.43 -8.88 2.16
CA SER A 296 7.15 -8.33 2.66
C SER A 296 5.93 -8.67 1.78
N HIS A 297 6.07 -9.51 0.75
CA HIS A 297 5.05 -9.67 -0.31
C HIS A 297 3.70 -10.20 0.17
N CYS A 298 3.72 -11.16 1.09
CA CYS A 298 2.47 -11.74 1.61
C CYS A 298 1.60 -10.68 2.30
N PHE A 299 2.21 -9.77 3.06
CA PHE A 299 1.52 -8.69 3.76
C PHE A 299 1.01 -7.62 2.79
N ASP A 300 1.72 -7.38 1.69
CA ASP A 300 1.28 -6.47 0.64
C ASP A 300 0.01 -6.97 -0.06
N THR A 301 -0.03 -8.24 -0.45
CA THR A 301 -1.24 -8.84 -1.03
C THR A 301 -2.42 -8.77 -0.05
N ALA A 302 -2.19 -9.06 1.23
CA ALA A 302 -3.22 -8.95 2.26
C ALA A 302 -3.70 -7.51 2.47
N LYS A 303 -2.77 -6.53 2.48
CA LYS A 303 -3.10 -5.11 2.58
C LYS A 303 -3.97 -4.66 1.41
N THR A 304 -3.51 -4.90 0.18
CA THR A 304 -4.24 -4.55 -1.05
C THR A 304 -5.66 -5.12 -1.00
N ARG A 305 -5.81 -6.41 -0.71
CA ARG A 305 -7.14 -7.04 -0.66
C ARG A 305 -8.02 -6.49 0.46
N SER A 306 -7.45 -6.21 1.64
CA SER A 306 -8.19 -5.63 2.76
C SER A 306 -8.76 -4.24 2.44
N GLN A 307 -8.04 -3.44 1.64
CA GLN A 307 -8.44 -2.11 1.20
C GLN A 307 -9.57 -2.13 0.15
N CYS A 308 -9.73 -3.25 -0.57
CA CYS A 308 -10.83 -3.49 -1.50
C CYS A 308 -12.15 -3.87 -0.81
N ILE A 309 -12.11 -4.25 0.46
CA ILE A 309 -13.33 -4.62 1.19
C ILE A 309 -14.02 -3.33 1.64
N VAL A 310 -15.24 -3.10 1.18
CA VAL A 310 -16.10 -2.01 1.64
C VAL A 310 -17.00 -2.54 2.76
N ILE A 311 -16.94 -1.93 3.95
CA ILE A 311 -17.77 -2.32 5.08
C ILE A 311 -18.57 -1.09 5.54
N PRO A 312 -19.88 -1.04 5.25
CA PRO A 312 -20.75 0.01 5.75
C PRO A 312 -20.77 0.11 7.28
N LYS A 313 -21.05 1.30 7.81
CA LYS A 313 -21.12 1.58 9.25
C LYS A 313 -22.01 0.60 10.02
N TYR A 314 -23.21 0.31 9.50
CA TYR A 314 -24.16 -0.56 10.19
C TYR A 314 -23.65 -1.99 10.35
N ILE A 315 -22.93 -2.55 9.35
CA ILE A 315 -22.30 -3.88 9.45
C ILE A 315 -21.21 -3.87 10.53
N SER A 316 -20.46 -2.77 10.63
CA SER A 316 -19.42 -2.65 11.67
C SER A 316 -20.03 -2.64 13.08
N VAL A 317 -21.18 -1.97 13.24
CA VAL A 317 -21.96 -1.97 14.49
C VAL A 317 -22.49 -3.36 14.80
N GLU A 318 -23.08 -4.04 13.81
CA GLU A 318 -23.59 -5.41 13.95
C GLU A 318 -22.50 -6.41 14.36
N ARG A 319 -21.32 -6.38 13.71
CA ARG A 319 -20.19 -7.24 14.10
C ARG A 319 -19.72 -6.99 15.53
N LYS A 320 -19.74 -5.72 15.97
CA LYS A 320 -19.38 -5.35 17.35
C LYS A 320 -20.43 -5.88 18.33
N LEU A 321 -21.71 -5.77 17.99
CA LEU A 321 -22.83 -6.27 18.79
C LEU A 321 -22.78 -7.80 18.94
N LEU A 322 -22.50 -8.50 17.83
CA LEU A 322 -22.44 -9.96 17.78
C LEU A 322 -21.11 -10.55 18.29
N ARG A 323 -20.21 -9.73 18.86
CA ARG A 323 -18.86 -10.13 19.31
C ARG A 323 -18.14 -11.00 18.29
N TRP A 324 -18.16 -10.56 17.03
CA TRP A 324 -17.66 -11.36 15.93
C TRP A 324 -16.17 -11.68 16.07
N GLU A 325 -15.83 -12.96 16.12
CA GLU A 325 -14.44 -13.40 16.09
C GLU A 325 -13.88 -13.41 14.66
N VAL A 326 -12.71 -12.82 14.49
CA VAL A 326 -12.03 -12.81 13.18
C VAL A 326 -11.53 -14.23 12.88
N PRO A 327 -11.94 -14.85 11.77
CA PRO A 327 -11.49 -16.19 11.42
C PRO A 327 -9.99 -16.21 11.09
N GLY A 328 -9.33 -17.34 11.37
CA GLY A 328 -7.91 -17.58 11.07
C GLY A 328 -7.05 -17.90 12.29
N ASN A 329 -5.79 -18.22 12.05
CA ASN A 329 -4.83 -18.53 13.10
C ASN A 329 -4.37 -17.25 13.83
N TRP A 330 -3.68 -17.39 14.97
CA TRP A 330 -3.19 -16.24 15.75
C TRP A 330 -2.37 -15.24 14.91
N LEU A 331 -1.47 -15.76 14.06
CA LEU A 331 -0.65 -14.94 13.18
C LEU A 331 -1.50 -14.17 12.15
N GLU A 332 -2.47 -14.83 11.55
CA GLU A 332 -3.39 -14.24 10.56
C GLU A 332 -4.22 -13.12 11.19
N ARG A 333 -4.71 -13.32 12.42
CA ARG A 333 -5.45 -12.29 13.17
C ARG A 333 -4.59 -11.08 13.53
N LYS A 334 -3.33 -11.30 13.93
CA LYS A 334 -2.38 -10.21 14.24
C LYS A 334 -1.97 -9.43 13.00
N THR A 335 -1.63 -10.14 11.92
CA THR A 335 -1.12 -9.54 10.67
C THR A 335 -2.25 -9.04 9.77
N GLY A 336 -3.49 -9.45 10.01
CA GLY A 336 -4.65 -9.07 9.19
C GLY A 336 -4.74 -9.83 7.87
N ILE A 337 -4.08 -10.98 7.75
CA ILE A 337 -4.19 -11.87 6.59
C ILE A 337 -5.51 -12.63 6.68
N SER A 338 -6.30 -12.60 5.61
CA SER A 338 -7.52 -13.41 5.51
C SER A 338 -7.16 -14.87 5.20
N PRO A 339 -7.76 -15.86 5.88
CA PRO A 339 -7.54 -17.28 5.56
C PRO A 339 -7.88 -17.63 4.09
N ARG A 340 -8.77 -16.86 3.47
CA ARG A 340 -9.16 -17.02 2.05
C ARG A 340 -8.06 -16.65 1.07
N ASP A 341 -7.05 -15.92 1.51
CA ASP A 341 -6.02 -15.36 0.65
C ASP A 341 -4.75 -16.23 0.61
N ARG A 342 -4.68 -17.33 1.37
CA ARG A 342 -3.50 -18.20 1.50
C ARG A 342 -2.91 -18.65 0.16
N SER A 343 -3.76 -19.05 -0.80
CA SER A 343 -3.31 -19.57 -2.10
C SER A 343 -2.83 -18.50 -3.09
N ILE A 344 -3.02 -17.21 -2.76
CA ILE A 344 -2.78 -16.09 -3.68
C ILE A 344 -1.77 -15.07 -3.12
N LEU A 345 -1.25 -15.28 -1.90
CA LEU A 345 -0.35 -14.33 -1.20
C LEU A 345 0.91 -13.96 -1.99
N PHE A 346 1.39 -14.85 -2.88
CA PHE A 346 2.60 -14.65 -3.67
C PHE A 346 2.34 -14.13 -5.10
N ARG A 347 1.09 -13.79 -5.41
CA ARG A 347 0.72 -13.34 -6.75
C ARG A 347 1.20 -11.92 -7.01
N GLY A 348 1.88 -11.72 -8.15
CA GLY A 348 2.41 -10.41 -8.54
C GLY A 348 3.77 -10.08 -7.93
N ILE A 349 4.45 -11.07 -7.33
CA ILE A 349 5.76 -10.87 -6.69
C ILE A 349 6.82 -10.30 -7.63
N GLY A 350 6.87 -10.78 -8.88
CA GLY A 350 7.79 -10.27 -9.89
C GLY A 350 7.55 -8.78 -10.22
N LEU A 351 6.28 -8.39 -10.41
CA LEU A 351 5.93 -6.98 -10.64
C LEU A 351 6.26 -6.10 -9.44
N ARG A 352 6.01 -6.59 -8.21
CA ARG A 352 6.31 -5.85 -6.98
C ARG A 352 7.82 -5.67 -6.79
N MET A 353 8.59 -6.72 -7.03
CA MET A 353 10.05 -6.71 -6.95
C MET A 353 10.63 -5.69 -7.96
N ALA A 354 10.23 -5.78 -9.23
CA ALA A 354 10.65 -4.84 -10.26
C ALA A 354 10.24 -3.39 -9.92
N CYS A 355 8.99 -3.17 -9.52
CA CYS A 355 8.49 -1.85 -9.16
C CYS A 355 9.27 -1.24 -7.99
N SER A 356 9.54 -2.01 -6.93
CA SER A 356 10.23 -1.50 -5.74
C SER A 356 11.73 -1.29 -6.00
N GLY A 357 12.35 -2.16 -6.79
CA GLY A 357 13.74 -2.01 -7.22
C GLY A 357 13.96 -0.78 -8.09
N PHE A 358 13.16 -0.61 -9.15
CA PHE A 358 13.25 0.58 -10.00
C PHE A 358 12.92 1.87 -9.26
N ALA A 359 11.93 1.83 -8.35
CA ALA A 359 11.61 3.00 -7.54
C ALA A 359 12.78 3.39 -6.64
N SER A 360 13.38 2.42 -5.93
CA SER A 360 14.49 2.69 -5.00
C SER A 360 15.75 3.16 -5.75
N PHE A 361 16.06 2.55 -6.89
CA PHE A 361 17.12 3.00 -7.79
C PHE A 361 16.89 4.45 -8.24
N GLY A 362 15.67 4.76 -8.71
CA GLY A 362 15.32 6.10 -9.19
C GLY A 362 15.30 7.17 -8.09
N ILE A 363 14.88 6.81 -6.88
CA ILE A 363 14.86 7.72 -5.72
C ILE A 363 16.29 8.06 -5.29
N VAL A 364 17.14 7.05 -5.09
CA VAL A 364 18.51 7.30 -4.62
C VAL A 364 19.34 7.96 -5.73
N GLY A 365 19.25 7.47 -6.95
CA GLY A 365 19.99 8.03 -8.08
C GLY A 365 19.54 9.42 -8.45
N GLY A 366 18.23 9.66 -8.52
CA GLY A 366 17.68 10.98 -8.80
C GLY A 366 18.05 11.99 -7.72
N TYR A 367 18.00 11.61 -6.43
CA TYR A 367 18.43 12.46 -5.33
C TYR A 367 19.92 12.79 -5.39
N LEU A 368 20.79 11.78 -5.55
CA LEU A 368 22.24 12.00 -5.58
C LEU A 368 22.67 12.83 -6.80
N LEU A 369 22.03 12.64 -7.96
CA LEU A 369 22.26 13.50 -9.12
C LEU A 369 21.77 14.92 -8.86
N ALA A 370 20.57 15.09 -8.29
CA ALA A 370 20.05 16.41 -7.95
C ALA A 370 20.97 17.15 -6.97
N VAL A 371 21.45 16.48 -5.92
CA VAL A 371 22.41 17.06 -4.98
C VAL A 371 23.71 17.43 -5.69
N LYS A 372 24.25 16.58 -6.57
CA LYS A 372 25.51 16.86 -7.27
C LYS A 372 25.46 18.05 -8.24
N TYR A 373 24.28 18.31 -8.83
CA TYR A 373 24.12 19.35 -9.86
C TYR A 373 23.46 20.64 -9.35
N ILE A 374 22.74 20.59 -8.24
CA ILE A 374 21.97 21.73 -7.69
C ILE A 374 22.65 22.31 -6.44
N LEU A 375 23.33 21.48 -5.65
CA LEU A 375 24.20 21.88 -4.53
C LEU A 375 25.67 21.76 -4.95
#